data_AF-A0A6L7A0R0-F1
#
_entry.id   AF-A0A6L7A0R0-F1
#
_cell.length_a   1.000
_cell.length_b   1.000
_cell.length_c   1.000
_cell.angle_alpha   90.00
_cell.angle_beta   90.00
_cell.angle_gamma   90.00
#
_symmetry.space_group_name_H-M   'P 1'
#
loop_
_entity.id
_entity.type
_entity.pdbx_description
1 polymer ?
#
loop_
_entity_poly.entity_id
_entity_poly.type
_entity_poly.pdbx_seq_one_letter_code
_entity_poly.pdbx_strand_id
1 'polypeptide(L)'
;QILPGGGRLDDWLDPPTHVTGFYLLDALLEGNGEVFFNALQHLILPALTLAFVHLGIVARQIRSAMLEQLSEDYIRTARASGLPGWYIVLCYALPNALIPSITVLGLALGDLLYGAVLTETVFAWPGMGAWVVTSIQALDFPAVMGFAVVVSFAYVLVNLVVDLLYLWIDPRIGRGGGE
;
A
#
# COMPACT_ATOMS: atom_id res chain seq x y z
N GLN A 1 10.54 -20.11 17.59
CA GLN A 1 10.53 -19.23 16.40
C GLN A 1 9.40 -18.23 16.64
N ILE A 2 9.66 -16.91 16.64
CA ILE A 2 8.68 -15.90 17.10
C ILE A 2 7.65 -15.55 16.01
N LEU A 3 8.01 -15.72 14.73
CA LEU A 3 7.13 -15.56 13.57
C LEU A 3 7.48 -16.63 12.51
N PRO A 4 6.49 -17.17 11.78
CA PRO A 4 6.70 -18.21 10.78
C PRO A 4 7.53 -17.69 9.60
N GLY A 5 8.46 -18.52 9.13
CA GLY A 5 9.49 -18.11 8.16
C GLY A 5 9.07 -18.19 6.69
N GLY A 6 7.97 -18.89 6.38
CA GLY A 6 7.47 -18.98 5.01
C GLY A 6 6.14 -19.71 4.90
N GLY A 7 5.53 -19.64 3.71
CA GLY A 7 4.20 -20.18 3.46
C GLY A 7 3.06 -19.21 3.81
N ARG A 8 1.82 -19.66 3.61
CA ARG A 8 0.59 -18.86 3.83
C ARG A 8 -0.17 -19.26 5.10
N LEU A 9 0.16 -20.43 5.65
CA LEU A 9 -0.45 -21.07 6.81
C LEU A 9 0.57 -22.07 7.36
N ASP A 10 0.50 -22.41 8.64
CA ASP A 10 1.31 -23.52 9.18
C ASP A 10 0.86 -24.87 8.58
N ASP A 11 1.81 -25.78 8.35
CA ASP A 11 1.60 -27.08 7.68
C ASP A 11 0.56 -28.00 8.36
N TRP A 12 0.15 -27.71 9.60
CA TRP A 12 -0.81 -28.50 10.37
C TRP A 12 -2.23 -27.94 10.40
N LEU A 13 -2.46 -26.77 9.79
CA LEU A 13 -3.79 -26.18 9.67
C LEU A 13 -4.35 -26.47 8.27
N ASP A 14 -5.58 -26.97 8.21
CA ASP A 14 -6.26 -27.18 6.94
C ASP A 14 -6.57 -25.81 6.29
N PRO A 15 -6.29 -25.64 4.99
CA PRO A 15 -6.59 -24.39 4.30
C PRO A 15 -8.11 -24.15 4.29
N PRO A 16 -8.56 -22.90 4.51
CA PRO A 16 -9.98 -22.57 4.49
C PRO A 16 -10.58 -22.83 3.12
N THR A 17 -11.87 -23.13 3.08
CA THR A 17 -12.56 -23.45 1.83
C THR A 17 -12.45 -22.30 0.83
N HIS A 18 -11.98 -22.59 -0.39
CA HIS A 18 -11.65 -21.57 -1.39
C HIS A 18 -12.91 -20.88 -1.93
N VAL A 19 -13.30 -19.77 -1.32
CA VAL A 19 -14.34 -18.87 -1.85
C VAL A 19 -13.68 -17.73 -2.64
N THR A 20 -12.58 -17.17 -2.13
CA THR A 20 -11.87 -16.02 -2.73
C THR A 20 -10.42 -16.31 -3.11
N GLY A 21 -9.81 -17.35 -2.53
CA GLY A 21 -8.38 -17.68 -2.73
C GLY A 21 -7.44 -16.84 -1.85
N PHE A 22 -7.99 -15.98 -0.99
CA PHE A 22 -7.26 -15.17 -0.02
C PHE A 22 -7.55 -15.69 1.39
N TYR A 23 -6.58 -16.38 2.00
CA TYR A 23 -6.78 -17.13 3.26
C TYR A 23 -7.29 -16.28 4.42
N LEU A 24 -6.93 -14.99 4.49
CA LEU A 24 -7.48 -14.07 5.49
C LEU A 24 -8.98 -13.82 5.31
N LEU A 25 -9.43 -13.64 4.07
CA LEU A 25 -10.84 -13.39 3.78
C LEU A 25 -11.65 -14.67 3.90
N ASP A 26 -11.13 -15.77 3.39
CA ASP A 26 -11.78 -17.09 3.47
C ASP A 26 -11.91 -17.54 4.94
N ALA A 27 -10.89 -17.35 5.78
CA ALA A 27 -10.97 -17.67 7.21
C ALA A 27 -11.95 -16.77 7.98
N LEU A 28 -12.07 -15.49 7.60
CA LEU A 28 -13.04 -14.57 8.19
C LEU A 28 -14.48 -14.96 7.82
N LEU A 29 -14.70 -15.33 6.55
CA LEU A 29 -16.01 -15.78 6.04
C LEU A 29 -16.43 -17.12 6.65
N GLU A 30 -15.47 -18.01 6.90
CA GLU A 30 -15.68 -19.31 7.53
C GLU A 30 -15.83 -19.19 9.07
N GLY A 31 -15.54 -18.02 9.65
CA GLY A 31 -15.62 -17.78 11.09
C GLY A 31 -14.51 -18.46 11.90
N ASN A 32 -13.44 -18.92 11.23
CA ASN A 32 -12.32 -19.61 11.86
C ASN A 32 -11.25 -18.61 12.33
N GLY A 33 -11.36 -18.19 13.58
CA GLY A 33 -10.43 -17.24 14.20
C GLY A 33 -8.99 -17.76 14.27
N GLU A 34 -8.78 -19.06 14.42
CA GLU A 34 -7.44 -19.66 14.52
C GLU A 34 -6.68 -19.55 13.20
N VAL A 35 -7.31 -19.94 12.09
CA VAL A 35 -6.77 -19.81 10.73
C VAL A 35 -6.56 -18.33 10.38
N PHE A 36 -7.47 -17.44 10.78
CA PHE A 36 -7.35 -16.00 10.53
C PHE A 36 -6.12 -15.38 11.20
N PHE A 37 -5.93 -15.61 12.51
CA PHE A 37 -4.76 -15.10 13.22
C PHE A 37 -3.45 -15.69 12.69
N ASN A 38 -3.47 -16.97 12.31
CA ASN A 38 -2.30 -17.63 11.72
C ASN A 38 -1.91 -17.03 10.37
N ALA A 39 -2.88 -16.85 9.47
CA ALA A 39 -2.67 -16.22 8.17
C ALA A 39 -2.18 -14.77 8.32
N LEU A 40 -2.68 -14.04 9.33
CA LEU A 40 -2.22 -12.68 9.63
C LEU A 40 -0.75 -12.67 10.06
N GLN A 41 -0.33 -13.60 10.93
CA GLN A 41 1.07 -13.72 11.37
C GLN A 41 2.03 -14.01 10.22
N HIS A 42 1.63 -14.85 9.26
CA HIS A 42 2.41 -15.14 8.06
C HIS A 42 2.52 -13.94 7.10
N LEU A 43 1.59 -12.98 7.16
CA LEU A 43 1.61 -11.77 6.34
C LEU A 43 2.43 -10.62 6.93
N ILE A 44 2.60 -10.57 8.26
CA ILE A 44 3.27 -9.45 8.93
C ILE A 44 4.72 -9.29 8.44
N LEU A 45 5.48 -10.38 8.33
CA LEU A 45 6.88 -10.31 7.91
C LEU A 45 7.05 -9.83 6.45
N PRO A 46 6.40 -10.46 5.44
CA PRO A 46 6.44 -9.96 4.06
C PRO A 46 5.95 -8.50 3.95
N ALA A 47 4.83 -8.16 4.59
CA ALA A 47 4.28 -6.82 4.51
C ALA A 47 5.21 -5.77 5.13
N LEU A 48 5.83 -6.06 6.28
CA LEU A 48 6.81 -5.17 6.89
C LEU A 48 8.04 -5.01 6.01
N THR A 49 8.55 -6.08 5.38
CA THR A 49 9.71 -5.98 4.49
C THR A 49 9.44 -5.07 3.29
N LEU A 50 8.26 -5.19 2.66
CA LEU A 50 7.86 -4.30 1.56
C LEU A 50 7.65 -2.86 2.03
N ALA A 51 6.98 -2.67 3.17
CA ALA A 51 6.70 -1.34 3.71
C ALA A 51 7.99 -0.62 4.12
N PHE A 52 8.96 -1.33 4.69
CA PHE A 52 10.18 -0.76 5.24
C PHE A 52 11.02 -0.01 4.19
N VAL A 53 11.01 -0.50 2.94
CA VAL A 53 11.74 0.11 1.81
C VAL A 53 11.29 1.56 1.57
N HIS A 54 9.99 1.82 1.64
CA HIS A 54 9.42 3.13 1.31
C HIS A 54 9.10 3.98 2.54
N LEU A 55 9.01 3.37 3.72
CA LEU A 55 8.66 4.04 4.97
C LEU A 55 9.54 5.26 5.25
N GLY A 56 10.86 5.13 5.08
CA GLY A 56 11.80 6.22 5.36
C GLY A 56 11.62 7.44 4.46
N ILE A 57 11.34 7.22 3.18
CA ILE A 57 11.15 8.29 2.18
C ILE A 57 9.82 8.99 2.46
N VAL A 58 8.74 8.22 2.60
CA VAL A 58 7.39 8.75 2.86
C VAL A 58 7.33 9.49 4.18
N ALA A 59 7.90 8.95 5.26
CA ALA A 59 7.93 9.62 6.56
C ALA A 59 8.69 10.95 6.53
N ARG A 60 9.82 11.01 5.81
CA ARG A 60 10.60 12.24 5.65
C ARG A 60 9.82 13.28 4.85
N GLN A 61 9.12 12.84 3.80
CA GLN A 61 8.29 13.72 2.97
C GLN A 61 7.14 14.32 3.76
N ILE A 62 6.37 13.48 4.47
CA ILE A 62 5.27 13.92 5.33
C ILE A 62 5.79 14.89 6.39
N ARG A 63 6.93 14.60 7.02
CA ARG A 63 7.54 15.50 8.00
C ARG A 63 7.89 16.86 7.39
N SER A 64 8.47 16.90 6.20
CA SER A 64 8.82 18.15 5.52
C SER A 64 7.55 18.96 5.20
N ALA A 65 6.55 18.32 4.61
CA ALA A 65 5.28 18.95 4.27
C ALA A 65 4.53 19.45 5.51
N MET A 66 4.57 18.71 6.61
CA MET A 66 3.99 19.15 7.89
C MET A 66 4.67 20.39 8.45
N LEU A 67 6.00 20.49 8.37
CA LEU A 67 6.74 21.67 8.83
C LEU A 67 6.36 22.92 8.01
N GLU A 68 6.22 22.76 6.71
CA GLU A 68 5.77 23.83 5.81
C GLU A 68 4.33 24.25 6.12
N GLN A 69 3.38 23.30 6.19
CA GLN A 69 1.98 23.59 6.49
C GLN A 69 1.77 24.23 7.86
N LEU A 70 2.54 23.84 8.89
CA LEU A 70 2.43 24.46 10.23
C LEU A 70 2.95 25.90 10.28
N SER A 71 3.73 26.33 9.28
CA SER A 71 4.27 27.68 9.20
C SER A 71 3.31 28.69 8.53
N GLU A 72 2.27 28.18 7.86
CA GLU A 72 1.27 28.93 7.11
C GLU A 72 0.39 29.83 7.97
N ASP A 73 -0.06 30.93 7.38
CA ASP A 73 -0.83 31.96 8.09
C ASP A 73 -2.21 31.47 8.53
N TYR A 74 -2.87 30.59 7.76
CA TYR A 74 -4.17 30.03 8.16
C TYR A 74 -4.08 29.18 9.44
N ILE A 75 -2.93 28.53 9.69
CA ILE A 75 -2.67 27.79 10.94
C ILE A 75 -2.44 28.77 12.10
N ARG A 76 -1.77 29.90 11.85
CA ARG A 76 -1.60 30.95 12.87
C ARG A 76 -2.94 31.56 13.26
N THR A 77 -3.82 31.81 12.29
CA THR A 77 -5.19 32.27 12.53
C THR A 77 -6.00 31.24 13.32
N ALA A 78 -5.91 29.95 12.96
CA ALA A 78 -6.57 28.87 13.69
C ALA A 78 -6.11 28.80 15.16
N ARG A 79 -4.80 28.98 15.40
CA ARG A 79 -4.22 29.02 16.76
C ARG A 79 -4.67 30.27 17.52
N ALA A 80 -4.70 31.43 16.88
CA ALA A 80 -5.18 32.68 17.47
C ALA A 80 -6.68 32.61 17.83
N SER A 81 -7.45 31.80 17.09
CA SER A 81 -8.87 31.54 17.36
C SER A 81 -9.11 30.58 18.53
N GLY A 82 -8.06 30.07 19.18
CA GLY A 82 -8.16 29.20 20.36
C GLY A 82 -8.42 27.72 20.06
N LEU A 83 -8.26 27.27 18.81
CA LEU A 83 -8.42 25.85 18.45
C LEU A 83 -7.33 25.00 19.11
N PRO A 84 -7.67 23.78 19.60
CA PRO A 84 -6.70 22.91 20.22
C PRO A 84 -5.68 22.39 19.19
N GLY A 85 -4.41 22.29 19.59
CA GLY A 85 -3.31 21.95 18.68
C GLY A 85 -3.48 20.62 17.95
N TRP A 86 -4.05 19.60 18.60
CA TRP A 86 -4.32 18.30 17.96
C TRP A 86 -5.36 18.42 16.83
N TYR A 87 -6.37 19.29 16.98
CA TYR A 87 -7.39 19.52 15.96
C TYR A 87 -6.80 20.28 14.77
N ILE A 88 -5.93 21.27 15.03
CA ILE A 88 -5.19 21.98 13.99
C ILE A 88 -4.33 21.01 13.17
N VAL A 89 -3.63 20.10 13.84
CA VAL A 89 -2.80 19.09 13.16
C VAL A 89 -3.66 18.12 12.34
N LEU A 90 -4.67 17.49 12.95
CA LEU A 90 -5.43 16.42 12.29
C LEU A 90 -6.39 16.92 11.21
N CYS A 91 -7.03 18.07 11.41
CA CYS A 91 -8.07 18.55 10.50
C CYS A 91 -7.58 19.57 9.47
N TYR A 92 -6.47 20.28 9.72
CA TYR A 92 -5.99 21.34 8.82
C TYR A 92 -4.61 21.04 8.24
N ALA A 93 -3.60 20.77 9.06
CA ALA A 93 -2.24 20.61 8.56
C ALA A 93 -2.03 19.25 7.86
N LEU A 94 -2.50 18.15 8.45
CA LEU A 94 -2.26 16.81 7.95
C LEU A 94 -2.89 16.53 6.59
N PRO A 95 -4.17 16.84 6.33
CA PRO A 95 -4.77 16.61 5.00
C PRO A 95 -4.01 17.35 3.89
N ASN A 96 -3.59 18.59 4.13
CA ASN A 96 -2.84 19.41 3.17
C ASN A 96 -1.40 18.90 2.99
N ALA A 97 -0.76 18.40 4.05
CA ALA A 97 0.60 17.84 3.98
C ALA A 97 0.65 16.45 3.31
N LEU A 98 -0.45 15.70 3.31
CA LEU A 98 -0.53 14.37 2.69
C LEU A 98 -0.68 14.41 1.17
N ILE A 99 -1.15 15.52 0.61
CA ILE A 99 -1.32 15.72 -0.84
C ILE A 99 -0.08 15.25 -1.65
N PRO A 100 1.14 15.77 -1.43
CA PRO A 100 2.32 15.33 -2.17
C PRO A 100 2.75 13.88 -1.84
N SER A 101 2.40 13.38 -0.66
CA SER A 101 2.78 12.03 -0.24
C SER A 101 1.97 10.96 -0.97
N ILE A 102 0.71 11.25 -1.31
CA ILE A 102 -0.18 10.35 -2.05
C ILE A 102 0.34 10.10 -3.46
N THR A 103 0.84 11.13 -4.16
CA THR A 103 1.44 10.98 -5.49
C THR A 103 2.71 10.13 -5.44
N VAL A 104 3.57 10.36 -4.45
CA VAL A 104 4.80 9.57 -4.27
C VAL A 104 4.46 8.10 -3.97
N LEU A 105 3.43 7.85 -3.18
CA LEU A 105 2.93 6.49 -2.93
C LEU A 105 2.42 5.83 -4.21
N GLY A 106 1.74 6.56 -5.09
CA GLY A 106 1.32 6.07 -6.41
C GLY A 106 2.50 5.59 -7.26
N LEU A 107 3.57 6.40 -7.33
CA LEU A 107 4.79 6.03 -8.06
C LEU A 107 5.52 4.85 -7.40
N ALA A 108 5.56 4.80 -6.07
CA ALA A 108 6.20 3.73 -5.31
C ALA A 108 5.53 2.35 -5.52
N LEU A 109 4.28 2.29 -6.00
CA LEU A 109 3.60 1.03 -6.27
C LEU A 109 4.28 0.24 -7.41
N GLY A 110 4.94 0.94 -8.35
CA GLY A 110 5.77 0.30 -9.37
C GLY A 110 6.99 -0.39 -8.75
N ASP A 111 7.67 0.29 -7.82
CA ASP A 111 8.83 -0.26 -7.12
C ASP A 111 8.45 -1.41 -6.17
N LEU A 112 7.27 -1.33 -5.56
CA LEU A 112 6.72 -2.39 -4.72
C LEU A 112 6.43 -3.67 -5.50
N LEU A 113 6.07 -3.59 -6.79
CA LEU A 113 5.92 -4.78 -7.63
C LEU A 113 7.24 -5.54 -7.76
N TYR A 114 8.35 -4.83 -7.98
CA TYR A 114 9.67 -5.44 -8.02
C TYR A 114 10.05 -6.05 -6.66
N GLY A 115 9.78 -5.30 -5.58
CA GLY A 115 9.97 -5.80 -4.21
C GLY A 115 9.14 -7.05 -3.91
N ALA A 116 7.92 -7.14 -4.44
CA ALA A 116 7.00 -8.25 -4.23
C ALA A 116 7.60 -9.58 -4.72
N VAL A 117 8.24 -9.59 -5.89
CA VAL A 117 8.94 -10.77 -6.43
C VAL A 117 10.00 -11.29 -5.45
N LEU A 118 10.80 -10.37 -4.89
CA LEU A 118 11.85 -10.72 -3.95
C LEU A 118 11.26 -11.26 -2.64
N THR A 119 10.18 -10.65 -2.14
CA THR A 119 9.51 -11.15 -0.93
C THR A 119 8.81 -12.49 -1.14
N GLU A 120 8.24 -12.74 -2.32
CA GLU A 120 7.64 -14.02 -2.68
C GLU A 120 8.67 -15.15 -2.64
N THR A 121 9.86 -14.89 -3.20
CA THR A 121 10.95 -15.88 -3.21
C THR A 121 11.55 -16.12 -1.82
N VAL A 122 11.74 -15.07 -1.01
CA VAL A 122 12.34 -15.19 0.33
C VAL A 122 11.40 -15.86 1.33
N PHE A 123 10.11 -15.53 1.30
CA PHE A 123 9.11 -16.06 2.23
C PHE A 123 8.35 -17.28 1.68
N ALA A 124 8.78 -17.83 0.54
CA ALA A 124 8.09 -18.92 -0.16
C ALA A 124 6.56 -18.67 -0.31
N TRP A 125 6.20 -17.39 -0.54
CA TRP A 125 4.81 -16.99 -0.71
C TRP A 125 4.44 -17.16 -2.18
N PRO A 126 3.49 -18.04 -2.52
CA PRO A 126 3.14 -18.30 -3.91
C PRO A 126 2.42 -17.07 -4.50
N GLY A 127 3.06 -16.43 -5.47
CA GLY A 127 2.53 -15.26 -6.16
C GLY A 127 2.93 -15.20 -7.63
N MET A 128 2.42 -14.18 -8.32
CA MET A 128 2.62 -14.02 -9.77
C MET A 128 4.06 -13.58 -10.11
N GLY A 129 4.77 -12.99 -9.15
CA GLY A 129 6.15 -12.54 -9.34
C GLY A 129 7.13 -13.69 -9.50
N ALA A 130 7.10 -14.67 -8.60
CA ALA A 130 7.92 -15.88 -8.72
C ALA A 130 7.60 -16.64 -10.01
N TRP A 131 6.32 -16.69 -10.40
CA TRP A 131 5.89 -17.32 -11.65
C TRP A 131 6.47 -16.63 -12.89
N VAL A 132 6.46 -15.30 -12.96
CA VAL A 132 7.05 -14.61 -14.12
C VAL A 132 8.56 -14.82 -14.20
N VAL A 133 9.26 -14.87 -13.06
CA VAL A 133 10.72 -15.17 -13.03
C VAL A 133 11.01 -16.54 -13.63
N THR A 134 10.24 -17.56 -13.25
CA THR A 134 10.39 -18.90 -13.84
C THR A 134 10.08 -18.93 -15.33
N SER A 135 9.07 -18.16 -15.77
CA SER A 135 8.70 -18.05 -17.19
C SER A 135 9.79 -17.36 -18.02
N ILE A 136 10.45 -16.34 -17.47
CA ILE A 136 11.61 -15.68 -18.09
C ILE A 136 12.76 -16.67 -18.27
N GLN A 137 13.05 -17.48 -17.24
CA GLN A 137 14.11 -18.50 -17.30
C GLN A 137 13.78 -19.61 -18.33
N ALA A 138 12.50 -19.96 -18.46
CA ALA A 138 12.01 -20.93 -19.44
C ALA A 138 11.87 -20.36 -20.86
N LEU A 139 12.16 -19.07 -21.07
CA LEU A 139 11.98 -18.36 -22.35
C LEU A 139 10.54 -18.42 -22.88
N ASP A 140 9.56 -18.50 -21.97
CA ASP A 140 8.14 -18.46 -22.31
C ASP A 140 7.68 -17.01 -22.49
N PHE A 141 7.92 -16.47 -23.69
CA PHE A 141 7.55 -15.10 -24.04
C PHE A 141 6.04 -14.83 -23.91
N PRO A 142 5.12 -15.73 -24.34
CA PRO A 142 3.68 -15.55 -24.10
C PRO A 142 3.32 -15.30 -22.64
N ALA A 143 3.87 -16.08 -21.71
CA ALA A 143 3.63 -15.91 -20.27
C ALA A 143 4.11 -14.54 -19.75
N VAL A 144 5.32 -14.13 -20.16
CA VAL A 144 5.92 -12.84 -19.76
C VAL A 144 5.12 -11.66 -20.32
N MET A 145 4.68 -11.73 -21.58
CA MET A 145 3.86 -10.68 -22.19
C MET A 145 2.49 -10.58 -21.51
N GLY A 146 1.86 -11.72 -21.19
CA GLY A 146 0.59 -11.76 -20.46
C GLY A 146 0.71 -11.09 -19.08
N PHE A 147 1.76 -11.42 -18.33
CA PHE A 147 2.06 -10.78 -17.05
C PHE A 147 2.23 -9.27 -17.20
N ALA A 148 3.02 -8.82 -18.18
CA ALA A 148 3.27 -7.40 -18.41
C ALA A 148 1.98 -6.60 -18.68
N VAL A 149 1.06 -7.15 -19.48
CA VAL A 149 -0.24 -6.52 -19.79
C VAL A 149 -1.10 -6.41 -18.54
N VAL A 150 -1.24 -7.49 -17.76
CA VAL A 150 -2.05 -7.51 -16.54
C VAL A 150 -1.53 -6.52 -15.51
N VAL A 151 -0.22 -6.52 -15.28
CA VAL A 151 0.46 -5.60 -14.36
C VAL A 151 0.30 -4.15 -14.82
N SER A 152 0.50 -3.88 -16.10
CA SER A 152 0.40 -2.52 -16.65
C SER A 152 -1.03 -1.99 -16.53
N PHE A 153 -2.03 -2.83 -16.78
CA PHE A 153 -3.43 -2.49 -16.57
C PHE A 153 -3.74 -2.19 -15.10
N ALA A 154 -3.28 -3.05 -14.18
CA ALA A 154 -3.44 -2.83 -12.75
C ALA A 154 -2.75 -1.53 -12.29
N TYR A 155 -1.55 -1.25 -12.79
CA TYR A 155 -0.81 -0.03 -12.48
C TYR A 155 -1.54 1.24 -12.94
N VAL A 156 -2.13 1.23 -14.13
CA VAL A 156 -2.97 2.34 -14.62
C VAL A 156 -4.21 2.51 -13.74
N LEU A 157 -4.87 1.41 -13.35
CA LEU A 157 -6.06 1.47 -12.49
C LEU A 157 -5.73 2.06 -11.12
N VAL A 158 -4.61 1.67 -10.54
CA VAL A 158 -4.11 2.20 -9.27
C VAL A 158 -3.80 3.70 -9.38
N ASN A 159 -3.10 4.14 -10.43
CA ASN A 159 -2.83 5.57 -10.63
C ASN A 159 -4.13 6.37 -10.81
N LEU A 160 -5.12 5.83 -11.52
CA LEU A 160 -6.43 6.45 -11.62
C LEU A 160 -7.09 6.61 -10.24
N VAL A 161 -7.00 5.60 -9.36
CA VAL A 161 -7.50 5.71 -7.99
C VAL A 161 -6.75 6.78 -7.20
N VAL A 162 -5.42 6.87 -7.34
CA VAL A 162 -4.60 7.91 -6.70
C VAL A 162 -5.01 9.30 -7.16
N ASP A 163 -5.22 9.50 -8.46
CA ASP A 163 -5.66 10.77 -9.04
C ASP A 163 -7.08 11.14 -8.57
N LEU A 164 -7.98 10.16 -8.45
CA LEU A 164 -9.33 10.37 -7.90
C LEU A 164 -9.30 10.73 -6.41
N LEU A 165 -8.43 10.09 -5.63
CA LEU A 165 -8.23 10.44 -4.22
C LEU A 165 -7.71 11.87 -4.08
N TYR A 166 -6.80 12.27 -4.96
CA TYR A 166 -6.30 13.64 -5.01
C TYR A 166 -7.43 14.64 -5.29
N LEU A 167 -8.30 14.36 -6.26
CA LEU A 167 -9.48 15.20 -6.56
C LEU A 167 -10.44 15.31 -5.36
N TRP A 168 -10.59 14.24 -4.58
CA TRP A 168 -11.45 14.23 -3.40
C TRP A 168 -10.85 15.02 -2.23
N ILE A 169 -9.53 14.96 -2.05
CA ILE A 169 -8.80 15.64 -0.97
C ILE A 169 -8.64 17.13 -1.26
N ASP A 170 -8.38 17.53 -2.51
CA ASP A 170 -8.26 18.94 -2.89
C ASP A 170 -9.33 19.37 -3.93
N PRO A 171 -10.53 19.79 -3.47
CA PRO A 171 -11.57 20.31 -4.35
C PRO A 171 -11.27 21.71 -4.92
N ARG A 172 -10.12 22.34 -4.62
CA ARG A 172 -9.79 23.68 -5.14
C ARG A 172 -9.36 23.66 -6.61
N ILE A 173 -8.87 22.52 -7.08
CA ILE A 173 -8.35 22.36 -8.45
C ILE A 173 -9.49 22.36 -9.49
N GLY A 174 -10.71 22.07 -9.07
CA GLY A 174 -11.90 22.16 -9.94
C GLY A 174 -12.41 23.58 -10.21
N ARG A 175 -11.87 24.64 -9.58
CA ARG A 175 -12.36 26.02 -9.72
C ARG A 175 -11.37 27.01 -10.36
N GLY A 176 -10.21 26.55 -10.82
CA GLY A 176 -9.17 27.38 -11.45
C GLY A 176 -9.24 27.46 -12.97
N GLY A 177 -10.42 27.31 -13.58
CA GLY A 177 -10.63 27.27 -15.04
C GLY A 177 -11.74 28.20 -15.51
N GLY A 178 -11.81 29.41 -14.98
CA GLY A 178 -12.74 30.45 -15.42
C GLY A 178 -12.16 31.82 -15.11
N GLU A 179 -11.61 32.44 -16.15
CA GLU A 179 -11.42 33.89 -16.25
C GLU A 179 -12.74 34.65 -16.00
#